data_AF-A0A7I8ETF8-F1
#
_entry.id   AF-A0A7I8ETF8-F1
#
_cell.length_a   1.000
_cell.length_b   1.000
_cell.length_c   1.000
_cell.angle_alpha   90.00
_cell.angle_beta   90.00
_cell.angle_gamma   90.00
#
_symmetry.space_group_name_H-M   'P 1'
#
loop_
_entity.id
_entity.type
_entity.pdbx_description
1 polymer ?
#
loop_
_entity_poly.entity_id
_entity_poly.type
_entity_poly.pdbx_seq_one_letter_code
_entity_poly.pdbx_strand_id
1 'polypeptide(L)'
;MQQQKSSQPRYSLPRRLFFPYSGERPLTHREQRRVIVTWGTVFPAILYVCTLPLVAALYTDASVQTVLLISLLVLLGGALLFSLMAWFVIWAVNQTARQVQRSNESRIARSARNSNSSGG
;
A
#
# COMPACT_ATOMS: atom_id res chain seq x y z
N MET A 1 40.72 7.18 6.54
CA MET A 1 39.72 7.72 5.59
C MET A 1 38.61 6.69 5.44
N GLN A 2 37.52 6.81 6.21
CA GLN A 2 36.45 5.81 6.22
C GLN A 2 35.45 6.11 5.09
N GLN A 3 35.32 5.14 4.18
CA GLN A 3 34.40 5.14 3.05
C GLN A 3 32.94 5.23 3.53
N GLN A 4 32.26 6.28 3.08
CA GLN A 4 30.81 6.46 3.21
C GLN A 4 30.12 5.43 2.32
N LYS A 5 29.91 4.22 2.86
CA LYS A 5 29.21 3.12 2.20
C LYS A 5 27.76 3.55 2.01
N SER A 6 27.41 3.93 0.79
CA SER A 6 26.04 4.23 0.36
C SER A 6 25.16 3.01 0.62
N SER A 7 24.46 3.02 1.75
CA SER A 7 23.45 2.02 2.12
C SER A 7 22.23 2.23 1.23
N GLN A 8 22.31 1.79 -0.03
CA GLN A 8 21.09 1.58 -0.81
C GLN A 8 20.27 0.52 -0.06
N PRO A 9 19.04 0.83 0.33
CA PRO A 9 18.24 -0.14 1.04
C PRO A 9 17.77 -1.19 0.03
N ARG A 10 18.35 -2.40 0.12
CA ARG A 10 17.86 -3.60 -0.55
C ARG A 10 16.51 -3.99 0.08
N TYR A 11 15.42 -3.37 -0.38
CA TYR A 11 14.08 -3.79 0.01
C TYR A 11 13.63 -4.99 -0.83
N SER A 12 13.12 -6.02 -0.15
CA SER A 12 12.65 -7.27 -0.73
C SER A 12 11.41 -7.05 -1.62
N LEU A 13 11.33 -7.81 -2.73
CA LEU A 13 10.24 -7.75 -3.71
C LEU A 13 8.80 -7.82 -3.13
N PRO A 14 8.51 -8.61 -2.06
CA PRO A 14 7.19 -8.63 -1.43
C PRO A 14 6.85 -7.28 -0.79
N ARG A 15 7.85 -6.63 -0.17
CA ARG A 15 7.69 -5.29 0.41
C ARG A 15 7.38 -4.27 -0.68
N ARG A 16 7.99 -4.39 -1.87
CA ARG A 16 7.72 -3.52 -3.02
C ARG A 16 6.31 -3.68 -3.62
N LEU A 17 5.69 -4.85 -3.44
CA LEU A 17 4.35 -5.15 -3.93
C LEU A 17 3.25 -4.77 -2.92
N PHE A 18 3.49 -4.97 -1.63
CA PHE A 18 2.52 -4.66 -0.56
C PHE A 18 2.73 -3.29 0.12
N PHE A 19 3.94 -2.74 0.09
CA PHE A 19 4.34 -1.47 0.72
C PHE A 19 5.37 -0.74 -0.17
N PRO A 20 4.95 0.00 -1.20
CA PRO A 20 5.84 0.67 -2.18
C PRO A 20 6.64 1.83 -1.59
N TYR A 21 6.71 1.95 -0.27
CA TYR A 21 7.19 3.13 0.40
C TYR A 21 8.63 2.94 0.84
N SER A 22 9.55 3.67 0.20
CA SER A 22 10.96 3.76 0.64
C SER A 22 11.18 4.84 1.70
N GLY A 23 10.15 5.57 2.14
CA GLY A 23 10.32 6.64 3.13
C GLY A 23 10.81 7.97 2.56
N GLU A 24 11.45 7.96 1.39
CA GLU A 24 12.21 9.12 0.89
C GLU A 24 11.47 9.98 -0.14
N ARG A 25 10.46 9.44 -0.84
CA ARG A 25 9.71 10.17 -1.88
C ARG A 25 8.21 9.81 -1.89
N PRO A 26 7.31 10.76 -2.19
CA PRO A 26 5.89 10.48 -2.39
C PRO A 26 5.71 9.50 -3.55
N LEU A 27 4.74 8.57 -3.44
CA LEU A 27 4.48 7.57 -4.49
C LEU A 27 4.13 8.27 -5.81
N THR A 28 4.71 7.78 -6.89
CA THR A 28 4.39 8.27 -8.24
C THR A 28 2.96 7.82 -8.61
N HIS A 29 2.20 8.63 -9.36
CA HIS A 29 0.84 8.28 -9.81
C HIS A 29 0.74 6.90 -10.48
N ARG A 30 1.79 6.46 -11.16
CA ARG A 30 1.87 5.12 -11.79
C ARG A 30 1.92 3.98 -10.75
N GLU A 31 2.63 4.18 -9.64
CA GLU A 31 2.77 3.20 -8.56
C GLU A 31 1.47 3.12 -7.75
N GLN A 32 0.82 4.26 -7.49
CA GLN A 32 -0.50 4.30 -6.86
C GLN A 32 -1.53 3.48 -7.64
N ARG A 33 -1.63 3.70 -8.96
CA ARG A 33 -2.55 2.95 -9.81
C ARG A 33 -2.23 1.46 -9.82
N ARG A 34 -0.94 1.08 -9.84
CA ARG A 34 -0.53 -0.32 -9.80
C ARG A 34 -0.95 -1.00 -8.50
N VAL A 35 -0.80 -0.33 -7.35
CA VAL A 35 -1.23 -0.88 -6.05
C VAL A 35 -2.73 -1.06 -6.01
N ILE A 36 -3.51 -0.05 -6.41
CA ILE A 36 -4.98 -0.12 -6.44
C ILE A 36 -5.44 -1.27 -7.33
N VAL A 37 -4.90 -1.39 -8.55
CA VAL A 37 -5.25 -2.49 -9.47
C VAL A 37 -4.81 -3.84 -8.92
N THR A 38 -3.63 -3.94 -8.31
CA THR A 38 -3.14 -5.21 -7.73
C THR A 38 -4.02 -5.63 -6.57
N TRP A 39 -4.34 -4.71 -5.65
CA TRP A 39 -5.16 -5.01 -4.49
C TRP A 39 -6.62 -5.27 -4.86
N GLY A 40 -7.17 -4.50 -5.79
CA GLY A 40 -8.52 -4.66 -6.32
C GLY A 40 -8.71 -5.90 -7.21
N THR A 41 -7.66 -6.67 -7.50
CA THR A 41 -7.77 -7.94 -8.26
C THR A 41 -7.30 -9.14 -7.46
N VAL A 42 -6.12 -9.07 -6.84
CA VAL A 42 -5.51 -10.20 -6.13
C VAL A 42 -6.32 -10.59 -4.89
N PHE A 43 -6.68 -9.63 -4.04
CA PHE A 43 -7.42 -9.94 -2.82
C PHE A 43 -8.87 -10.39 -3.07
N PRO A 44 -9.64 -9.76 -3.97
CA PRO A 44 -10.95 -10.28 -4.38
C PRO A 44 -10.88 -11.68 -4.98
N ALA A 45 -9.85 -11.97 -5.79
CA ALA A 45 -9.67 -13.30 -6.37
C ALA A 45 -9.39 -14.36 -5.30
N ILE A 46 -8.51 -14.07 -4.34
CA ILE A 46 -8.24 -14.96 -3.20
C ILE A 46 -9.51 -15.18 -2.39
N LEU A 47 -10.22 -14.10 -2.05
CA LEU A 47 -11.46 -14.16 -1.28
C LEU A 47 -12.52 -14.98 -2.03
N TYR A 48 -12.66 -14.79 -3.34
CA TYR A 48 -13.57 -15.54 -4.19
C TYR A 48 -13.26 -17.05 -4.17
N VAL A 49 -12.00 -17.44 -4.35
CA VAL A 49 -11.55 -18.85 -4.28
C VAL A 49 -11.83 -19.44 -2.90
N CYS A 50 -11.62 -18.68 -1.82
CA CYS A 50 -11.94 -19.14 -0.46
C CYS A 50 -13.44 -19.26 -0.20
N THR A 51 -14.28 -18.45 -0.85
CA THR A 51 -15.74 -18.51 -0.70
C THR A 51 -16.40 -19.60 -1.53
N LEU A 52 -15.77 -20.06 -2.63
CA LEU A 52 -16.33 -21.10 -3.51
C LEU A 52 -16.70 -22.40 -2.77
N PRO A 53 -15.82 -23.00 -1.94
CA PRO A 53 -16.16 -24.20 -1.16
C PRO A 53 -17.29 -23.94 -0.16
N LEU A 54 -17.33 -22.75 0.44
CA LEU A 54 -18.36 -22.38 1.41
C LEU A 54 -19.73 -22.26 0.74
N VAL A 55 -19.78 -21.62 -0.44
CA VAL A 55 -21.00 -21.54 -1.25
C VAL A 55 -21.43 -22.93 -1.70
N ALA A 56 -20.51 -23.76 -2.17
CA ALA A 56 -20.82 -25.13 -2.59
C ALA A 56 -21.35 -26.00 -1.43
N ALA A 57 -20.84 -25.80 -0.20
CA ALA A 57 -21.26 -26.56 0.98
C ALA A 57 -22.61 -26.09 1.56
N LEU A 58 -22.91 -24.79 1.51
CA LEU A 58 -24.12 -24.22 2.12
C LEU A 58 -25.31 -24.13 1.16
N TYR A 59 -25.06 -24.16 -0.15
CA TYR A 59 -26.06 -23.91 -1.19
C TYR A 59 -26.13 -25.04 -2.21
N THR A 60 -26.11 -26.29 -1.75
CA THR A 60 -26.17 -27.49 -2.60
C THR A 60 -27.43 -27.56 -3.47
N ASP A 61 -28.56 -27.04 -2.98
CA ASP A 61 -29.86 -27.02 -3.69
C ASP A 61 -30.20 -25.64 -4.29
N ALA A 62 -29.27 -24.69 -4.25
CA ALA A 62 -29.54 -23.35 -4.78
C ALA A 62 -29.53 -23.33 -6.30
N SER A 63 -30.40 -22.50 -6.89
CA SER A 63 -30.37 -22.28 -8.33
C SER A 63 -29.02 -21.68 -8.75
N VAL A 64 -28.56 -22.08 -9.93
CA VAL A 64 -27.32 -21.57 -10.54
C VAL A 64 -27.32 -20.03 -10.60
N GLN A 65 -28.50 -19.43 -10.79
CA GLN A 65 -28.67 -17.98 -10.81
C GLN A 65 -28.37 -17.33 -9.46
N THR A 66 -28.79 -17.93 -8.35
CA THR A 66 -28.49 -17.43 -7.00
C THR A 66 -27.00 -17.51 -6.71
N VAL A 67 -26.35 -18.61 -7.08
CA VAL A 67 -24.90 -18.80 -6.92
C VAL A 67 -24.12 -17.77 -7.74
N LEU A 68 -24.55 -17.48 -8.97
CA LEU A 68 -23.99 -16.42 -9.82
C LEU A 68 -24.14 -15.03 -9.20
N LEU A 69 -25.32 -14.71 -8.66
CA LEU A 69 -25.58 -13.41 -8.03
C LEU A 69 -24.72 -13.20 -6.78
N ILE A 70 -24.63 -14.22 -5.91
CA ILE A 70 -23.76 -14.18 -4.72
C ILE A 70 -22.30 -14.04 -5.15
N SER A 71 -21.87 -14.82 -6.14
CA SER A 71 -20.52 -14.74 -6.68
C SER A 71 -20.17 -13.35 -7.21
N LEU A 72 -21.09 -12.74 -7.97
CA LEU A 72 -20.94 -11.40 -8.50
C LEU A 72 -20.85 -10.37 -7.37
N LEU A 73 -21.72 -10.49 -6.36
CA LEU A 73 -21.74 -9.60 -5.20
C LEU A 73 -20.43 -9.67 -4.41
N VAL A 74 -19.90 -10.88 -4.17
CA VAL A 74 -18.63 -11.09 -3.47
C VAL A 74 -17.46 -10.50 -4.26
N LEU A 75 -17.42 -10.70 -5.58
CA LEU A 75 -16.39 -10.13 -6.44
C LEU A 75 -16.44 -8.60 -6.47
N LEU A 76 -17.61 -8.01 -6.70
CA LEU A 76 -17.78 -6.56 -6.77
C LEU A 76 -17.53 -5.90 -5.41
N GLY A 77 -18.12 -6.47 -4.35
CA GLY A 77 -17.95 -5.99 -2.98
C GLY A 77 -16.48 -6.08 -2.55
N GLY A 78 -15.83 -7.21 -2.81
CA GLY A 78 -14.40 -7.39 -2.58
C GLY A 78 -13.58 -6.36 -3.35
N ALA A 79 -13.79 -6.22 -4.67
CA ALA A 79 -13.04 -5.28 -5.49
C ALA A 79 -13.17 -3.84 -5.00
N LEU A 80 -14.36 -3.40 -4.62
CA LEU A 80 -14.60 -2.06 -4.06
C LEU A 80 -13.90 -1.90 -2.71
N LEU A 81 -14.07 -2.85 -1.79
CA LEU A 81 -13.50 -2.79 -0.44
C LEU A 81 -11.97 -2.75 -0.46
N PHE A 82 -11.35 -3.65 -1.24
CA PHE A 82 -9.89 -3.72 -1.34
C PHE A 82 -9.30 -2.54 -2.12
N SER A 83 -10.04 -1.97 -3.09
CA SER A 83 -9.63 -0.74 -3.76
C SER A 83 -9.66 0.47 -2.83
N LEU A 84 -10.70 0.60 -1.99
CA LEU A 84 -10.80 1.65 -0.97
C LEU A 84 -9.70 1.51 0.09
N MET A 85 -9.40 0.28 0.53
CA MET A 85 -8.29 0.02 1.44
C MET A 85 -6.94 0.40 0.82
N ALA A 86 -6.70 0.02 -0.43
CA ALA A 86 -5.49 0.41 -1.14
C ALA A 86 -5.34 1.94 -1.24
N TRP A 87 -6.45 2.64 -1.54
CA TRP A 87 -6.49 4.10 -1.55
C TRP A 87 -6.15 4.69 -0.18
N PHE A 88 -6.75 4.17 0.88
CA PHE A 88 -6.50 4.62 2.25
C PHE A 88 -5.04 4.41 2.67
N VAL A 89 -4.46 3.26 2.35
CA VAL A 89 -3.03 2.97 2.60
C VAL A 89 -2.15 3.98 1.86
N ILE A 90 -2.41 4.24 0.58
CA ILE A 90 -1.66 5.24 -0.19
C ILE A 90 -1.79 6.64 0.45
N TRP A 91 -2.98 7.02 0.89
CA TRP A 91 -3.23 8.30 1.54
C TRP A 91 -2.45 8.41 2.86
N ALA A 92 -2.53 7.40 3.72
CA ALA A 92 -1.83 7.35 5.00
C ALA A 92 -0.31 7.43 4.81
N VAL A 93 0.20 6.66 3.87
CA VAL A 93 1.62 6.65 3.49
C VAL A 93 2.09 8.03 3.02
N ASN A 94 1.32 8.69 2.15
CA ASN A 94 1.63 10.04 1.68
C ASN A 94 1.57 11.10 2.78
N GLN A 95 0.70 10.94 3.78
CA GLN A 95 0.67 11.81 4.96
C GLN A 95 1.91 11.64 5.83
N THR A 96 2.29 10.40 6.12
CA THR A 96 3.52 10.11 6.90
C THR A 96 4.76 10.64 6.18
N ALA A 97 4.80 10.54 4.84
CA ALA A 97 5.88 11.11 4.02
C ALA A 97 6.08 12.60 4.26
N ARG A 98 4.99 13.35 4.21
CA ARG A 98 4.99 14.80 4.38
C ARG A 98 5.43 15.19 5.79
N GLN A 99 5.05 14.39 6.79
CA GLN A 99 5.43 14.65 8.17
C GLN A 99 6.92 14.40 8.43
N VAL A 100 7.48 13.32 7.86
CA VAL A 100 8.92 13.01 7.94
C VAL A 100 9.75 14.08 7.23
N GLN A 101 9.34 14.54 6.05
CA GLN A 101 10.03 15.62 5.33
C GLN A 101 10.12 16.91 6.16
N ARG A 102 9.01 17.33 6.78
CA ARG A 102 8.99 18.52 7.67
C ARG A 102 9.90 18.37 8.89
N SER A 103 9.98 17.15 9.46
CA SER A 103 10.85 16.88 10.60
C SER A 103 12.34 16.89 10.25
N ASN A 104 12.69 16.43 9.04
CA ASN A 104 14.08 16.47 8.56
C ASN A 104 14.50 17.89 8.15
N GLU A 105 13.62 18.65 7.52
CA GLU A 105 13.90 20.02 7.09
C GLU A 105 14.13 20.94 8.30
N SER A 106 13.33 20.79 9.36
CA SER A 106 13.54 21.51 10.63
C SER A 106 14.81 21.08 11.37
N ARG A 107 15.23 19.80 11.26
CA ARG A 107 16.52 19.34 11.78
C ARG A 107 17.70 19.96 11.04
N ILE A 108 17.68 19.96 9.70
CA ILE A 108 18.74 20.55 8.87
C ILE A 108 18.84 22.06 9.13
N ALA A 109 17.71 22.77 9.20
CA ALA A 109 17.68 24.20 9.52
C ALA A 109 18.25 24.50 10.92
N ARG A 110 17.95 23.67 11.93
CA ARG A 110 18.54 23.81 13.28
C ARG A 110 20.04 23.53 13.30
N SER A 111 20.51 22.51 12.59
CA SER A 111 21.93 22.20 12.49
C SER A 111 22.73 23.32 11.80
N ALA A 112 22.21 23.89 10.72
CA ALA A 112 22.82 25.02 10.03
C ALA A 112 22.85 26.30 10.89
N ARG A 113 21.81 26.53 11.70
CA ARG A 113 21.77 27.65 12.65
C ARG A 113 22.79 27.50 13.77
N ASN A 114 22.94 26.29 14.33
CA ASN A 114 23.91 26.01 15.40
C ASN A 114 25.35 26.13 14.90
N SER A 115 25.65 25.68 13.68
CA SER A 115 27.01 25.82 13.12
C SER A 115 27.40 27.28 12.90
N ASN A 116 26.44 28.16 12.60
CA ASN A 116 26.70 29.58 12.36
C ASN A 116 26.92 30.37 13.65
N SER A 117 26.45 29.89 14.82
CA SER A 117 26.63 30.58 16.10
C SER A 117 27.90 30.16 16.86
N SER A 118 28.60 29.13 16.42
CA SER A 118 29.82 28.61 17.07
C SER A 118 31.12 29.06 16.38
N GLY A 119 31.03 29.81 15.28
CA GLY A 119 32.18 30.29 14.51
C GLY A 119 32.41 31.81 14.54
N GLY A 120 31.78 32.53 15.49
CA GLY A 120 31.93 33.97 15.69
C GLY A 120 32.70 34.30 16.98
#